data_AF-A0A7W1HKW9-F1
#
_entry.id   AF-A0A7W1HKW9-F1
#
_cell.length_a   1.000
_cell.length_b   1.000
_cell.length_c   1.000
_cell.angle_alpha   90.00
_cell.angle_beta   90.00
_cell.angle_gamma   90.00
#
_symmetry.space_group_name_H-M   'P 1'
#
loop_
_entity.id
_entity.type
_entity.pdbx_description
1 polymer ?
#
loop_
_entity_poly.entity_id
_entity_poly.type
_entity_poly.pdbx_seq_one_letter_code
_entity_poly.pdbx_strand_id
1 'polypeptide(L)'
;MISVRDFGATASDGSDDTAAITKAIAAGSSVYFPPGRYHYTGRMTLPASRAFRIYGDGPGVSSILFTGPNAGIYAPSINDNTLNIDGLTLTALTAAAGTAISATFNRGDFAKIRTATIQNVEIRGSNRTGNSGGYWTNGIYLYKAPNSVIDKVVIEGNVDITETGIQWSSPDATATTGIFLTSTEIKFCKSAVVTSGWVEGFYMSG
;
A
#
# COMPACT_ATOMS: atom_id res chain seq x y z
N MET A 1 15.64 15.10 -3.88
CA MET A 1 14.76 13.98 -4.28
C MET A 1 15.61 12.73 -4.32
N ILE A 2 15.15 11.60 -3.77
CA ILE A 2 15.87 10.31 -3.82
C ILE A 2 15.12 9.44 -4.82
N SER A 3 15.73 9.19 -5.99
CA SER A 3 15.17 8.25 -6.98
C SER A 3 15.74 6.86 -6.75
N VAL A 4 14.95 5.81 -6.99
CA VAL A 4 15.46 4.44 -7.02
C VAL A 4 16.57 4.22 -8.06
N ARG A 5 16.59 5.03 -9.14
CA ARG A 5 17.63 4.99 -10.18
C ARG A 5 18.99 5.48 -9.69
N ASP A 6 19.01 6.37 -8.70
CA ASP A 6 20.26 6.84 -8.08
C ASP A 6 21.01 5.70 -7.34
N PHE A 7 20.32 4.59 -7.09
CA PHE A 7 20.83 3.39 -6.41
C PHE A 7 20.98 2.19 -7.34
N GLY A 8 20.79 2.38 -8.66
CA GLY A 8 21.01 1.36 -9.68
C GLY A 8 19.78 0.56 -10.10
N ALA A 9 18.56 0.97 -9.71
CA ALA A 9 17.35 0.35 -10.23
C ALA A 9 17.19 0.68 -11.72
N THR A 10 16.93 -0.33 -12.55
CA THR A 10 16.77 -0.18 -14.00
C THR A 10 15.36 -0.59 -14.39
N ALA A 11 14.52 0.40 -14.69
CA ALA A 11 13.13 0.12 -14.99
C ALA A 11 12.98 -0.69 -16.30
N SER A 12 12.06 -1.65 -16.29
CA SER A 12 11.59 -2.40 -17.45
C SER A 12 12.64 -3.29 -18.14
N ASP A 13 13.74 -3.65 -17.46
CA ASP A 13 14.75 -4.58 -17.98
C ASP A 13 14.47 -6.06 -17.61
N GLY A 14 13.51 -6.30 -16.72
CA GLY A 14 13.17 -7.64 -16.22
C GLY A 14 14.05 -8.13 -15.07
N SER A 15 15.05 -7.35 -14.66
CA SER A 15 15.95 -7.67 -13.55
C SER A 15 15.30 -7.34 -12.20
N ASP A 16 15.81 -7.96 -11.13
CA ASP A 16 15.37 -7.68 -9.77
C ASP A 16 16.02 -6.39 -9.22
N ASP A 17 15.19 -5.38 -8.94
CA ASP A 17 15.62 -4.07 -8.41
C ASP A 17 15.67 -4.01 -6.87
N THR A 18 15.39 -5.12 -6.18
CA THR A 18 15.22 -5.16 -4.71
C THR A 18 16.36 -4.48 -3.96
N ALA A 19 17.61 -4.74 -4.35
CA ALA A 19 18.78 -4.17 -3.69
C ALA A 19 18.87 -2.65 -3.85
N ALA A 20 18.58 -2.13 -5.04
CA ALA A 20 18.61 -0.70 -5.32
C ALA A 20 17.46 0.03 -4.59
N ILE A 21 16.25 -0.53 -4.63
CA ILE A 21 15.08 0.02 -3.94
C ILE A 21 15.29 0.03 -2.43
N THR A 22 15.84 -1.05 -1.86
CA THR A 22 16.15 -1.12 -0.42
C THR A 22 17.15 -0.04 0.00
N LYS A 23 18.19 0.21 -0.82
CA LYS A 23 19.15 1.30 -0.57
C LYS A 23 18.49 2.68 -0.64
N ALA A 24 17.61 2.92 -1.61
CA ALA A 24 16.87 4.18 -1.72
C ALA A 24 15.98 4.43 -0.49
N ILE A 25 15.27 3.39 -0.01
CA ILE A 25 14.46 3.44 1.21
C ILE A 25 15.33 3.72 2.44
N ALA A 26 16.51 3.10 2.55
CA ALA A 26 17.43 3.39 3.65
C ALA A 26 17.93 4.83 3.63
N ALA A 27 18.19 5.39 2.44
CA ALA A 27 18.82 6.69 2.25
C ALA A 27 17.92 7.90 2.59
N GLY A 28 16.59 7.76 2.64
CA GLY A 28 15.74 8.85 3.09
C GLY A 28 14.27 8.52 3.27
N SER A 29 13.49 9.54 3.61
CA SER A 29 12.07 9.43 3.99
C SER A 29 11.10 9.66 2.83
N SER A 30 11.60 9.92 1.62
CA SER A 30 10.78 10.11 0.43
C SER A 30 11.49 9.49 -0.76
N VAL A 31 10.90 8.43 -1.31
CA VAL A 31 11.47 7.65 -2.41
C VAL A 31 10.61 7.79 -3.65
N TYR A 32 11.26 8.21 -4.73
CA TYR A 32 10.65 8.40 -6.04
C TYR A 32 10.91 7.21 -6.97
N PHE A 33 9.85 6.76 -7.63
CA PHE A 33 9.87 5.77 -8.70
C PHE A 33 9.58 6.48 -10.03
N PRO A 34 10.61 6.79 -10.84
CA PRO A 34 10.42 7.34 -12.19
C PRO A 34 9.61 6.39 -13.08
N PRO A 35 9.13 6.82 -14.25
CA PRO A 35 8.35 5.98 -15.15
C PRO A 35 9.05 4.66 -15.48
N GLY A 36 8.28 3.57 -15.48
CA GLY A 36 8.73 2.21 -15.80
C GLY A 36 8.30 1.16 -14.80
N ARG A 37 8.79 -0.07 -15.01
CA ARG A 37 8.41 -1.28 -14.28
C ARG A 37 9.58 -1.79 -13.45
N TYR A 38 9.46 -1.76 -12.13
CA TYR A 38 10.53 -2.18 -11.22
C TYR A 38 10.17 -3.50 -10.54
N HIS A 39 11.03 -4.51 -10.61
CA HIS A 39 10.76 -5.77 -9.93
C HIS A 39 11.24 -5.70 -8.49
N TYR A 40 10.41 -6.16 -7.57
CA TYR A 40 10.75 -6.21 -6.16
C TYR A 40 10.35 -7.58 -5.58
N THR A 41 11.34 -8.29 -5.05
CA THR A 41 11.14 -9.63 -4.48
C THR A 41 10.87 -9.54 -2.98
N GLY A 42 9.70 -10.00 -2.56
CA GLY A 42 9.30 -10.07 -1.15
C GLY A 42 8.76 -8.76 -0.60
N ARG A 43 8.90 -8.56 0.72
CA ARG A 43 8.28 -7.45 1.47
C ARG A 43 9.12 -6.18 1.42
N MET A 44 8.53 -5.07 1.01
CA MET A 44 9.16 -3.75 1.02
C MET A 44 8.98 -3.10 2.39
N THR A 45 9.96 -3.30 3.29
CA THR A 45 9.87 -2.83 4.67
C THR A 45 10.35 -1.39 4.79
N LEU A 46 9.46 -0.48 5.19
CA LEU A 46 9.78 0.90 5.49
C LEU A 46 10.34 1.02 6.91
N PRO A 47 11.31 1.89 7.17
CA PRO A 47 11.85 2.00 8.52
C PRO A 47 10.85 2.58 9.51
N ALA A 48 10.89 2.04 10.72
CA ALA A 48 9.96 2.38 11.79
C ALA A 48 10.16 3.82 12.29
N SER A 49 9.14 4.33 12.98
CA SER A 49 9.17 5.57 13.76
C SER A 49 9.52 6.83 12.96
N ARG A 50 9.27 6.84 11.65
CA ARG A 50 9.48 8.03 10.81
C ARG A 50 8.39 8.20 9.77
N ALA A 51 8.13 9.45 9.38
CA ALA A 51 7.29 9.76 8.24
C ALA A 51 7.91 9.21 6.96
N PHE A 52 7.10 8.65 6.08
CA PHE A 52 7.57 8.04 4.85
C PHE A 52 6.67 8.34 3.68
N ARG A 53 7.27 8.67 2.54
CA ARG A 53 6.59 8.84 1.25
C ARG A 53 7.17 7.91 0.20
N ILE A 54 6.31 7.18 -0.50
CA ILE A 54 6.67 6.46 -1.72
C ILE A 54 5.80 6.99 -2.83
N TYR A 55 6.40 7.41 -3.95
CA TYR A 55 5.63 8.03 -5.01
C TYR A 55 6.19 7.78 -6.40
N GLY A 56 5.32 7.86 -7.40
CA GLY A 56 5.66 7.81 -8.81
C GLY A 56 4.84 8.82 -9.62
N ASP A 57 4.80 8.62 -10.93
CA ASP A 57 4.18 9.56 -11.87
C ASP A 57 2.73 9.23 -12.22
N GLY A 58 2.17 8.17 -11.64
CA GLY A 58 0.78 7.77 -11.82
C GLY A 58 0.59 6.27 -12.06
N PRO A 59 -0.64 5.76 -11.85
CA PRO A 59 -1.02 4.42 -12.27
C PRO A 59 -0.74 4.19 -13.76
N GLY A 60 -0.16 3.03 -14.09
CA GLY A 60 0.27 2.66 -15.44
C GLY A 60 1.58 3.31 -15.89
N VAL A 61 2.07 4.35 -15.21
CA VAL A 61 3.32 5.05 -15.53
C VAL A 61 4.48 4.54 -14.67
N SER A 62 4.29 4.52 -13.35
CA SER A 62 5.28 4.00 -12.39
C SER A 62 4.71 2.74 -11.74
N SER A 63 5.32 1.58 -12.01
CA SER A 63 4.83 0.27 -11.54
C SER A 63 5.86 -0.46 -10.70
N ILE A 64 5.43 -1.00 -9.57
CA ILE A 64 6.21 -1.94 -8.76
C ILE A 64 5.60 -3.33 -8.93
N LEU A 65 6.42 -4.28 -9.38
CA LEU A 65 6.02 -5.64 -9.71
C LEU A 65 6.58 -6.57 -8.64
N PHE A 66 5.70 -7.06 -7.78
CA PHE A 66 6.07 -7.93 -6.68
C PHE A 66 6.13 -9.39 -7.11
N THR A 67 7.32 -9.98 -7.06
CA THR A 67 7.63 -11.32 -7.60
C THR A 67 7.68 -12.43 -6.54
N GLY A 68 7.70 -12.08 -5.24
CA GLY A 68 7.83 -13.04 -4.14
C GLY A 68 6.59 -13.11 -3.23
N PRO A 69 6.42 -14.18 -2.44
CA PRO A 69 5.34 -14.27 -1.45
C PRO A 69 5.55 -13.25 -0.31
N ASN A 70 4.50 -12.99 0.47
CA ASN A 70 4.54 -12.02 1.58
C ASN A 70 5.04 -10.61 1.18
N ALA A 71 4.75 -10.23 -0.06
CA ALA A 71 5.10 -8.97 -0.68
C ALA A 71 4.19 -7.81 -0.27
N GLY A 72 4.49 -6.64 -0.85
CA GLY A 72 3.81 -5.37 -0.64
C GLY A 72 4.64 -4.37 0.15
N ILE A 73 4.13 -3.14 0.20
CA ILE A 73 4.70 -2.05 1.00
C ILE A 73 4.28 -2.27 2.45
N TYR A 74 5.27 -2.32 3.35
CA TYR A 74 5.04 -2.59 4.75
C TYR A 74 5.67 -1.57 5.67
N ALA A 75 4.84 -0.90 6.46
CA ALA A 75 5.26 0.02 7.50
C ALA A 75 4.92 -0.57 8.89
N PRO A 76 5.85 -1.32 9.53
CA PRO A 76 5.58 -2.09 10.74
C PRO A 76 5.19 -1.26 11.97
N SER A 77 5.67 -0.02 12.05
CA SER A 77 5.43 0.86 13.19
C SER A 77 5.75 2.30 12.78
N ILE A 78 4.80 2.99 12.16
CA ILE A 78 4.95 4.42 11.80
C ILE A 78 4.82 5.30 13.07
N ASN A 79 4.19 4.78 14.13
CA ASN A 79 3.81 5.51 15.35
C ASN A 79 2.95 6.73 14.99
N ASP A 80 3.29 7.91 15.50
CA ASP A 80 2.54 9.16 15.29
C ASP A 80 2.93 9.88 13.99
N ASN A 81 3.74 9.24 13.13
CA ASN A 81 4.16 9.80 11.85
C ASN A 81 3.15 9.51 10.73
N THR A 82 3.46 9.98 9.53
CA THR A 82 2.60 9.86 8.35
C THR A 82 3.15 8.88 7.32
N LEU A 83 2.28 8.07 6.72
CA LEU A 83 2.55 7.32 5.49
C LEU A 83 1.89 8.02 4.30
N ASN A 84 2.65 8.30 3.25
CA ASN A 84 2.13 8.79 1.97
C ASN A 84 2.51 7.82 0.84
N ILE A 85 1.52 7.37 0.07
CA ILE A 85 1.73 6.55 -1.13
C ILE A 85 0.96 7.19 -2.28
N ASP A 86 1.64 7.48 -3.38
CA ASP A 86 1.10 8.36 -4.41
C ASP A 86 1.56 7.98 -5.83
N GLY A 87 0.64 7.87 -6.78
CA GLY A 87 0.98 7.80 -8.21
C GLY A 87 1.69 6.50 -8.62
N LEU A 88 1.18 5.34 -8.19
CA LEU A 88 1.83 4.04 -8.43
C LEU A 88 0.83 2.98 -8.86
N THR A 89 1.29 2.02 -9.66
CA THR A 89 0.65 0.70 -9.79
C THR A 89 1.44 -0.33 -8.97
N LEU A 90 0.74 -1.06 -8.09
CA LEU A 90 1.29 -2.17 -7.30
C LEU A 90 0.73 -3.49 -7.87
N THR A 91 1.59 -4.25 -8.54
CA THR A 91 1.19 -5.51 -9.20
C THR A 91 1.74 -6.71 -8.46
N ALA A 92 0.88 -7.64 -8.05
CA ALA A 92 1.29 -8.96 -7.59
C ALA A 92 1.51 -9.90 -8.80
N LEU A 93 2.69 -10.50 -8.90
CA LEU A 93 3.01 -11.51 -9.91
C LEU A 93 3.01 -12.95 -9.36
N THR A 94 2.93 -13.10 -8.03
CA THR A 94 2.80 -14.41 -7.36
C THR A 94 1.42 -14.60 -6.75
N ALA A 95 0.97 -15.85 -6.67
CA ALA A 95 -0.24 -16.20 -5.95
C ALA A 95 -0.09 -15.84 -4.47
N ALA A 96 -1.18 -15.35 -3.87
CA ALA A 96 -1.25 -14.99 -2.45
C ALA A 96 -0.07 -14.11 -2.02
N ALA A 97 0.20 -13.04 -2.78
CA ALA A 97 1.32 -12.16 -2.54
C ALA A 97 1.28 -11.46 -1.16
N GLY A 98 0.17 -11.55 -0.42
CA GLY A 98 0.00 -10.88 0.87
C GLY A 98 -0.81 -9.60 0.74
N THR A 99 -0.36 -8.52 1.36
CA THR A 99 -1.10 -7.25 1.40
C THR A 99 -0.34 -6.17 0.64
N ALA A 100 -0.95 -5.54 -0.36
CA ALA A 100 -0.26 -4.57 -1.22
C ALA A 100 0.28 -3.37 -0.42
N ILE A 101 -0.49 -2.85 0.52
CA ILE A 101 -0.09 -1.78 1.43
C ILE A 101 -0.52 -2.15 2.85
N SER A 102 0.44 -2.26 3.77
CA SER A 102 0.18 -2.57 5.19
C SER A 102 0.90 -1.57 6.09
N ALA A 103 0.17 -0.90 6.97
CA ALA A 103 0.74 0.07 7.90
C ALA A 103 0.14 -0.03 9.30
N THR A 104 1.01 0.09 10.30
CA THR A 104 0.66 0.07 11.72
C THR A 104 1.06 1.37 12.38
N PHE A 105 0.11 2.02 13.03
CA PHE A 105 0.30 3.26 13.77
C PHE A 105 0.19 2.95 15.28
N ASN A 106 1.33 2.67 15.92
CA ASN A 106 1.37 2.26 17.33
C ASN A 106 1.22 3.47 18.27
N ARG A 107 -0.01 3.98 18.32
CA ARG A 107 -0.38 5.15 19.11
C ARG A 107 -1.23 4.78 20.33
N GLY A 108 -1.16 5.61 21.37
CA GLY A 108 -1.90 5.48 22.64
C GLY A 108 -3.00 6.53 22.87
N ASP A 109 -3.13 7.54 22.01
CA ASP A 109 -4.01 8.71 22.21
C ASP A 109 -4.83 9.11 20.96
N PHE A 110 -5.87 9.95 21.16
CA PHE A 110 -6.92 10.27 20.17
C PHE A 110 -6.66 11.50 19.28
N ALA A 111 -5.45 12.10 19.27
CA ALA A 111 -5.28 13.37 18.55
C ALA A 111 -5.50 13.26 17.03
N LYS A 112 -5.90 14.38 16.41
CA LYS A 112 -6.30 14.46 15.01
C LYS A 112 -5.09 14.61 14.06
N ILE A 113 -4.23 13.61 14.00
CA ILE A 113 -3.09 13.58 13.05
C ILE A 113 -3.49 12.74 11.84
N ARG A 114 -3.18 13.22 10.62
CA ARG A 114 -3.31 12.42 9.40
C ARG A 114 -2.29 11.30 9.41
N THR A 115 -2.74 10.06 9.49
CA THR A 115 -1.85 8.89 9.57
C THR A 115 -1.44 8.35 8.21
N ALA A 116 -2.41 8.01 7.36
CA ALA A 116 -2.16 7.51 6.02
C ALA A 116 -2.81 8.41 4.97
N THR A 117 -2.08 8.69 3.89
CA THR A 117 -2.63 9.26 2.65
C THR A 117 -2.20 8.37 1.50
N ILE A 118 -3.14 7.63 0.94
CA ILE A 118 -2.93 6.76 -0.21
C ILE A 118 -3.77 7.35 -1.34
N GLN A 119 -3.11 7.85 -2.37
CA GLN A 119 -3.79 8.60 -3.41
C GLN A 119 -3.29 8.23 -4.80
N ASN A 120 -4.17 8.21 -5.81
CA ASN A 120 -3.76 7.95 -7.19
C ASN A 120 -2.97 6.62 -7.31
N VAL A 121 -3.48 5.55 -6.71
CA VAL A 121 -2.83 4.23 -6.67
C VAL A 121 -3.72 3.18 -7.31
N GLU A 122 -3.14 2.33 -8.14
CA GLU A 122 -3.76 1.10 -8.64
C GLU A 122 -3.13 -0.12 -7.96
N ILE A 123 -3.96 -1.01 -7.42
CA ILE A 123 -3.57 -2.27 -6.81
C ILE A 123 -4.22 -3.40 -7.62
N ARG A 124 -3.41 -4.29 -8.18
CA ARG A 124 -3.92 -5.41 -8.99
C ARG A 124 -3.04 -6.66 -8.94
N GLY A 125 -3.63 -7.79 -9.30
CA GLY A 125 -2.89 -9.01 -9.64
C GLY A 125 -2.56 -9.10 -11.13
N SER A 126 -1.71 -10.06 -11.52
CA SER A 126 -1.58 -10.48 -12.92
C SER A 126 -2.76 -11.33 -13.39
N ASN A 127 -3.52 -11.91 -12.45
CA ASN A 127 -4.66 -12.78 -12.72
C ASN A 127 -5.91 -12.25 -12.01
N ARG A 128 -7.06 -12.38 -12.69
CA ARG A 128 -8.37 -11.94 -12.19
C ARG A 128 -9.24 -13.08 -11.68
N THR A 129 -8.95 -14.32 -12.07
CA THR A 129 -9.71 -15.52 -11.66
C THR A 129 -8.76 -16.67 -11.35
N GLY A 130 -9.20 -17.58 -10.48
CA GLY A 130 -8.52 -18.84 -10.19
C GLY A 130 -7.33 -18.72 -9.24
N ASN A 131 -6.91 -19.84 -8.67
CA ASN A 131 -5.90 -19.89 -7.60
C ASN A 131 -4.44 -19.86 -8.09
N SER A 132 -4.23 -19.73 -9.40
CA SER A 132 -2.91 -19.72 -10.03
C SER A 132 -2.62 -18.35 -10.65
N GLY A 133 -1.36 -17.91 -10.58
CA GLY A 133 -0.93 -16.59 -11.03
C GLY A 133 -1.02 -15.52 -9.96
N GLY A 134 -0.63 -14.29 -10.32
CA GLY A 134 -0.43 -13.18 -9.41
C GLY A 134 -1.72 -12.60 -8.83
N TYR A 135 -1.86 -12.57 -7.50
CA TYR A 135 -2.93 -11.85 -6.81
C TYR A 135 -2.55 -11.43 -5.40
N TRP A 136 -3.19 -10.36 -4.93
CA TRP A 136 -3.10 -9.91 -3.54
C TRP A 136 -4.10 -10.67 -2.67
N THR A 137 -3.68 -11.06 -1.47
CA THR A 137 -4.60 -11.55 -0.42
C THR A 137 -5.45 -10.39 0.10
N ASN A 138 -4.84 -9.21 0.30
CA ASN A 138 -5.53 -7.99 0.68
C ASN A 138 -4.99 -6.79 -0.11
N GLY A 139 -5.81 -5.78 -0.39
CA GLY A 139 -5.36 -4.53 -0.99
C GLY A 139 -4.61 -3.67 0.03
N ILE A 140 -5.36 -2.99 0.90
CA ILE A 140 -4.85 -2.04 1.89
C ILE A 140 -5.24 -2.52 3.29
N TYR A 141 -4.28 -2.53 4.21
CA TYR A 141 -4.50 -2.77 5.64
C TYR A 141 -3.90 -1.64 6.46
N LEU A 142 -4.74 -0.96 7.24
CA LEU A 142 -4.33 0.13 8.12
C LEU A 142 -4.74 -0.19 9.56
N TYR A 143 -3.76 -0.25 10.47
CA TYR A 143 -3.98 -0.52 11.88
C TYR A 143 -3.79 0.75 12.72
N LYS A 144 -4.81 1.11 13.52
CA LYS A 144 -4.85 2.31 14.36
C LYS A 144 -4.63 3.62 13.60
N ALA A 145 -5.30 3.79 12.45
CA ALA A 145 -4.98 4.83 11.46
C ALA A 145 -6.03 5.97 11.38
N PRO A 146 -6.18 6.83 12.40
CA PRO A 146 -7.14 7.94 12.35
C PRO A 146 -6.77 8.98 11.28
N ASN A 147 -7.76 9.70 10.78
CA ASN A 147 -7.62 10.74 9.76
C ASN A 147 -6.90 10.22 8.50
N SER A 148 -7.14 8.95 8.16
CA SER A 148 -6.59 8.35 6.94
C SER A 148 -7.43 8.74 5.73
N VAL A 149 -6.74 9.01 4.63
CA VAL A 149 -7.34 9.43 3.35
C VAL A 149 -6.95 8.40 2.29
N ILE A 150 -7.96 7.85 1.63
CA ILE A 150 -7.84 7.00 0.47
C ILE A 150 -8.58 7.69 -0.68
N ASP A 151 -7.85 8.21 -1.65
CA ASP A 151 -8.41 9.02 -2.75
C ASP A 151 -7.96 8.51 -4.11
N LYS A 152 -8.85 8.40 -5.10
CA LYS A 152 -8.47 7.98 -6.48
C LYS A 152 -7.71 6.65 -6.47
N VAL A 153 -8.19 5.69 -5.69
CA VAL A 153 -7.58 4.37 -5.58
C VAL A 153 -8.42 3.36 -6.35
N VAL A 154 -7.76 2.49 -7.12
CA VAL A 154 -8.39 1.34 -7.78
C VAL A 154 -7.81 0.08 -7.17
N ILE A 155 -8.66 -0.82 -6.71
CA ILE A 155 -8.28 -2.15 -6.23
C ILE A 155 -9.00 -3.21 -7.05
N GLU A 156 -8.23 -3.93 -7.85
CA GLU A 156 -8.70 -5.08 -8.62
C GLU A 156 -8.19 -6.38 -7.97
N GLY A 157 -9.09 -7.03 -7.22
CA GLY A 157 -8.82 -8.34 -6.63
C GLY A 157 -8.87 -9.48 -7.66
N ASN A 158 -8.66 -10.69 -7.16
CA ASN A 158 -8.94 -11.93 -7.84
C ASN A 158 -10.26 -12.49 -7.34
N VAL A 159 -11.19 -12.76 -8.27
CA VAL A 159 -12.57 -13.17 -8.01
C VAL A 159 -12.61 -14.33 -7.01
N ASP A 160 -13.38 -14.15 -5.94
CA ASP A 160 -13.59 -15.10 -4.84
C ASP A 160 -12.32 -15.54 -4.09
N ILE A 161 -11.19 -14.84 -4.26
CA ILE A 161 -9.90 -15.21 -3.65
C ILE A 161 -9.30 -14.06 -2.85
N THR A 162 -9.24 -12.85 -3.40
CA THR A 162 -8.77 -11.68 -2.63
C THR A 162 -9.76 -11.43 -1.50
N GLU A 163 -9.29 -11.52 -0.26
CA GLU A 163 -10.13 -11.48 0.94
C GLU A 163 -10.74 -10.08 1.12
N THR A 164 -9.86 -9.07 1.15
CA THR A 164 -10.28 -7.71 1.47
C THR A 164 -9.68 -6.68 0.52
N GLY A 165 -10.49 -5.75 0.03
CA GLY A 165 -10.01 -4.57 -0.69
C GLY A 165 -9.29 -3.62 0.27
N ILE A 166 -10.03 -3.03 1.22
CA ILE A 166 -9.48 -2.16 2.27
C ILE A 166 -9.93 -2.63 3.65
N GLN A 167 -9.00 -2.73 4.58
CA GLN A 167 -9.27 -3.03 5.97
C GLN A 167 -8.70 -1.95 6.89
N TRP A 168 -9.56 -1.45 7.80
CA TRP A 168 -9.14 -0.70 8.98
C TRP A 168 -9.33 -1.54 10.24
N SER A 169 -8.34 -1.55 11.11
CA SER A 169 -8.42 -2.28 12.38
C SER A 169 -7.90 -1.44 13.54
N SER A 170 -8.62 -1.42 14.65
CA SER A 170 -8.23 -0.68 15.84
C SER A 170 -8.71 -1.41 17.10
N PRO A 171 -7.84 -1.78 18.06
CA PRO A 171 -8.29 -2.36 19.32
C PRO A 171 -9.06 -1.32 20.14
N ASP A 172 -9.90 -1.79 21.07
CA ASP A 172 -10.89 -0.99 21.82
C ASP A 172 -10.30 0.17 22.67
N ALA A 173 -8.98 0.21 22.87
CA ALA A 173 -8.31 1.27 23.63
C ALA A 173 -7.94 2.53 22.80
N THR A 174 -7.97 2.47 21.47
CA THR A 174 -7.63 3.62 20.60
C THR A 174 -8.50 3.61 19.35
N ALA A 175 -9.39 4.59 19.20
CA ALA A 175 -10.29 4.66 18.06
C ALA A 175 -9.56 5.03 16.76
N THR A 176 -9.87 4.35 15.66
CA THR A 176 -9.55 4.80 14.31
C THR A 176 -10.71 5.67 13.83
N THR A 177 -10.52 7.00 13.82
CA THR A 177 -11.58 7.96 13.53
C THR A 177 -11.29 8.80 12.29
N GLY A 178 -12.30 9.35 11.62
CA GLY A 178 -12.09 10.33 10.54
C GLY A 178 -11.50 9.69 9.28
N ILE A 179 -12.07 8.59 8.81
CA ILE A 179 -11.65 7.91 7.58
C ILE A 179 -12.31 8.60 6.39
N PHE A 180 -11.53 8.92 5.36
CA PHE A 180 -12.02 9.50 4.11
C PHE A 180 -11.72 8.57 2.95
N LEU A 181 -12.77 8.20 2.21
CA LEU A 181 -12.69 7.37 1.02
C LEU A 181 -13.38 8.09 -0.14
N THR A 182 -12.59 8.57 -1.10
CA THR A 182 -13.08 9.42 -2.20
C THR A 182 -12.64 8.84 -3.54
N SER A 183 -13.52 8.89 -4.54
CA SER A 183 -13.23 8.46 -5.92
C SER A 183 -12.50 7.10 -6.01
N THR A 184 -12.93 6.13 -5.19
CA THR A 184 -12.27 4.83 -5.05
C THR A 184 -13.12 3.70 -5.64
N GLU A 185 -12.49 2.83 -6.44
CA GLU A 185 -13.10 1.64 -7.03
C GLU A 185 -12.49 0.38 -6.40
N ILE A 186 -13.32 -0.53 -5.90
CA ILE A 186 -12.89 -1.83 -5.36
C ILE A 186 -13.75 -2.91 -5.99
N LYS A 187 -13.12 -3.90 -6.62
CA LYS A 187 -13.81 -4.99 -7.30
C LYS A 187 -13.06 -6.31 -7.18
N PHE A 188 -13.80 -7.40 -7.32
CA PHE A 188 -13.27 -8.78 -7.28
C PHE A 188 -12.55 -9.13 -5.96
N CYS A 189 -12.99 -8.53 -4.86
CA CYS A 189 -12.63 -8.95 -3.51
C CYS A 189 -13.86 -9.61 -2.87
N LYS A 190 -13.66 -10.58 -1.97
CA LYS A 190 -14.75 -11.15 -1.17
C LYS A 190 -15.45 -10.07 -0.33
N SER A 191 -14.65 -9.18 0.26
CA SER A 191 -15.13 -8.00 0.97
C SER A 191 -14.44 -6.74 0.42
N ALA A 192 -15.22 -5.73 0.02
CA ALA A 192 -14.64 -4.48 -0.50
C ALA A 192 -13.99 -3.66 0.61
N VAL A 193 -14.74 -3.38 1.70
CA VAL A 193 -14.28 -2.62 2.86
C VAL A 193 -14.62 -3.40 4.12
N VAL A 194 -13.65 -3.53 5.04
CA VAL A 194 -13.82 -4.18 6.34
C VAL A 194 -13.28 -3.27 7.44
N THR A 195 -13.98 -3.23 8.56
CA THR A 195 -13.53 -2.56 9.79
C THR A 195 -13.58 -3.54 10.97
N SER A 196 -12.62 -3.45 11.90
CA SER A 196 -12.63 -4.25 13.12
C SER A 196 -12.22 -3.45 14.36
N GLY A 197 -12.90 -3.70 15.48
CA GLY A 197 -12.77 -2.97 16.74
C GLY A 197 -13.33 -1.55 16.65
N TRP A 198 -12.75 -0.58 17.36
CA TRP A 198 -13.30 0.79 17.39
C TRP A 198 -12.88 1.61 16.17
N VAL A 199 -13.79 1.67 15.18
CA VAL A 199 -13.67 2.50 13.97
C VAL A 199 -14.89 3.41 13.85
N GLU A 200 -14.70 4.72 13.69
CA GLU A 200 -15.79 5.71 13.60
C GLU A 200 -15.46 6.87 12.65
N GLY A 201 -16.46 7.70 12.33
CA GLY A 201 -16.26 8.88 11.46
C GLY A 201 -15.82 8.49 10.05
N PHE A 202 -16.58 7.59 9.41
CA PHE A 202 -16.31 7.09 8.07
C PHE A 202 -17.05 7.93 7.02
N TYR A 203 -16.29 8.58 6.13
CA TYR A 203 -16.79 9.49 5.10
C TYR A 203 -16.49 8.91 3.72
N MET A 204 -17.53 8.70 2.91
CA MET A 204 -17.40 8.28 1.52
C MET A 204 -18.01 9.32 0.60
N SER A 205 -17.33 9.64 -0.51
CA SER A 205 -17.95 10.39 -1.61
C SER A 205 -17.49 9.87 -2.98
N GLY A 206 -18.39 9.99 -3.96
CA GLY A 206 -18.14 9.67 -5.37
C GLY A 206 -17.40 10.80 -6.09
#